data_AF-A0A943G0Y1-F1
#
_entry.id   AF-A0A943G0Y1-F1
#
_cell.length_a   1.000
_cell.length_b   1.000
_cell.length_c   1.000
_cell.angle_alpha   90.00
_cell.angle_beta   90.00
_cell.angle_gamma   90.00
#
_symmetry.space_group_name_H-M   'P 1'
#
loop_
_entity.id
_entity.type
_entity.pdbx_description
1 polymer ?
#
loop_
_entity_poly.entity_id
_entity_poly.type
_entity_poly.pdbx_seq_one_letter_code
_entity_poly.pdbx_strand_id
1 'polypeptide(L)'
;MKVKKVESTIRPSNFRIGDIKGNLTEVVFFDDIEEVKRTTTDGTEETIYTYYEYAIKIISRDDLEDYINDNLDTWKELAKQNFIASKAAEIRAIRDKLLSESDKHVLIDRLGITIPDNITATSLLSVIKELFSSLGDVLNGQWAAYRQELRDITKQKNFPFEVEFPTIPVEDDGSK
;
A
#
# COMPACT_ATOMS: atom_id res chain seq x y z
N MET A 1 -8.35 10.06 5.88
CA MET A 1 -7.25 10.83 5.27
C MET A 1 -6.17 10.98 6.33
N LYS A 2 -5.12 10.15 6.29
CA LYS A 2 -3.96 10.26 7.19
C LYS A 2 -2.71 10.36 6.33
N VAL A 3 -2.56 11.51 5.70
CA VAL A 3 -1.26 11.94 5.18
C VAL A 3 -0.41 12.33 6.41
N LYS A 4 0.90 12.15 6.38
CA LYS A 4 1.76 12.50 7.52
C LYS A 4 1.58 14.01 7.81
N LYS A 5 1.04 14.36 8.98
CA LYS A 5 1.00 15.75 9.45
C LYS A 5 2.43 16.15 9.83
N VAL A 6 2.93 17.21 9.23
CA VAL A 6 4.24 17.80 9.56
C VAL A 6 4.00 18.94 10.53
N GLU A 7 4.83 19.02 11.57
CA GLU A 7 4.79 20.08 12.57
C GLU A 7 5.89 21.11 12.26
N SER A 8 5.56 22.40 12.33
CA SER A 8 6.53 23.49 12.16
C SER A 8 6.21 24.63 13.12
N THR A 9 7.22 25.23 13.72
CA THR A 9 7.10 26.45 14.53
C THR A 9 6.88 27.70 13.67
N ILE A 10 7.09 27.60 12.35
CA ILE A 10 6.92 28.69 11.38
C ILE A 10 5.79 28.33 10.42
N ARG A 11 4.87 29.28 10.17
CA ARG A 11 3.77 29.11 9.21
C ARG A 11 4.32 28.83 7.81
N PRO A 12 3.98 27.70 7.18
CA PRO A 12 4.41 27.40 5.82
C PRO A 12 3.73 28.34 4.81
N SER A 13 4.43 28.63 3.71
CA SER A 13 3.85 29.26 2.51
C SER A 13 2.82 28.32 1.84
N ASN A 14 2.16 28.76 0.77
CA ASN A 14 1.23 27.89 0.04
C ASN A 14 1.93 26.71 -0.67
N PHE A 15 3.16 26.94 -1.14
CA PHE A 15 4.04 25.94 -1.72
C PHE A 15 5.50 26.34 -1.51
N ARG A 16 6.41 25.37 -1.68
CA ARG A 16 7.86 25.57 -1.70
C ARG A 16 8.42 24.88 -2.93
N ILE A 17 9.18 25.63 -3.73
CA ILE A 17 9.96 25.10 -4.83
C ILE A 17 11.32 24.65 -4.26
N GLY A 18 11.64 23.36 -4.40
CA GLY A 18 12.91 22.79 -3.99
C GLY A 18 14.02 22.98 -5.02
N ASP A 19 15.19 22.40 -4.75
CA ASP A 19 16.35 22.53 -5.63
C ASP A 19 16.10 21.91 -7.02
N ILE A 20 16.59 22.60 -8.05
CA ILE A 20 16.56 22.13 -9.43
C ILE A 20 17.54 20.97 -9.56
N LYS A 21 17.02 19.76 -9.79
CA LYS A 21 17.84 18.57 -10.09
C LYS A 21 17.71 18.25 -11.58
N GLY A 22 18.57 18.88 -12.39
CA GLY A 22 18.57 18.72 -13.84
C GLY A 22 17.44 19.50 -14.51
N ASN A 23 16.54 18.81 -15.24
CA ASN A 23 15.37 19.42 -15.90
C ASN A 23 14.08 19.32 -15.04
N LEU A 24 14.18 18.79 -13.82
CA LEU A 24 13.05 18.59 -12.93
C LEU A 24 13.25 19.36 -11.62
N THR A 25 12.19 20.01 -11.20
CA THR A 25 12.09 20.72 -9.93
C THR A 25 11.02 20.06 -9.08
N GLU A 26 11.35 19.79 -7.83
CA GLU A 26 10.39 19.26 -6.87
C GLU A 26 9.64 20.43 -6.23
N VAL A 27 8.32 20.48 -6.41
CA VAL A 27 7.45 21.46 -5.78
C VAL A 27 6.66 20.76 -4.69
N VAL A 28 6.72 21.30 -3.47
CA VAL A 28 5.99 20.81 -2.31
C VAL A 28 4.83 21.76 -2.04
N PHE A 29 3.61 21.25 -2.11
CA PHE A 29 2.39 21.97 -1.78
C PHE A 29 2.00 21.68 -0.34
N PHE A 30 1.59 22.73 0.37
CA PHE A 30 1.10 22.64 1.75
C PHE A 30 -0.41 22.79 1.77
N ASP A 31 -1.08 21.94 2.55
CA ASP A 31 -2.54 21.94 2.66
C ASP A 31 -3.00 21.72 4.11
N ASP A 32 -4.20 22.20 4.42
CA ASP A 32 -4.85 22.07 5.75
C ASP A 32 -3.95 22.57 6.90
N ILE A 33 -3.53 23.84 6.82
CA ILE A 33 -2.65 24.46 7.83
C ILE A 33 -3.49 24.78 9.06
N GLU A 34 -3.34 23.97 10.10
CA GLU A 34 -3.94 24.18 11.42
C GLU A 34 -2.93 24.84 12.37
N GLU A 35 -3.37 25.86 13.09
CA GLU A 35 -2.58 26.49 14.16
C GLU A 35 -2.92 25.83 15.50
N VAL A 36 -1.96 25.15 16.09
CA VAL A 36 -2.07 24.47 17.37
C VAL A 36 -1.18 25.18 18.38
N LYS A 37 -1.79 25.73 19.43
CA LYS A 37 -1.05 26.29 20.57
C LYS A 37 -0.71 25.15 21.52
N ARG A 38 0.58 24.85 21.69
CA ARG A 38 1.06 23.87 22.68
C ARG A 38 1.70 24.63 23.84
N THR A 39 1.20 24.39 25.04
CA THR A 39 1.86 24.81 26.28
C THR A 39 2.93 23.79 26.64
N THR A 40 4.19 24.22 26.64
CA THR A 40 5.32 23.40 27.07
C THR A 40 5.32 23.30 28.60
N THR A 41 5.98 22.28 29.16
CA THR A 41 6.06 22.00 30.61
C THR A 41 6.62 23.17 31.44
N ASP A 42 7.27 24.14 30.78
CA ASP A 42 7.83 25.37 31.38
C ASP A 42 6.89 26.60 31.33
N GLY A 43 5.62 26.43 30.89
CA GLY A 43 4.61 27.49 30.94
C GLY A 43 4.71 28.54 29.81
N THR A 44 5.54 28.30 28.79
CA THR A 44 5.59 29.09 27.56
C THR A 44 4.59 28.58 26.52
N GLU A 45 3.86 29.49 25.88
CA GLU A 45 2.98 29.20 24.75
C GLU A 45 3.81 29.14 23.46
N GLU A 46 3.92 27.97 22.83
CA GLU A 46 4.49 27.82 21.51
C GLU A 46 3.38 27.60 20.47
N THR A 47 3.43 28.39 19.39
CA THR A 47 2.54 28.23 18.24
C THR A 47 3.15 27.21 17.28
N ILE A 48 2.50 26.06 17.13
CA ILE A 48 2.90 24.99 16.21
C ILE A 48 1.88 24.93 15.08
N TYR A 49 2.36 24.93 13.84
CA TYR A 49 1.54 24.73 12.65
C TYR A 49 1.61 23.27 12.23
N THR A 50 0.45 22.62 12.08
CA THR A 50 0.35 21.27 11.53
C THR A 50 -0.27 21.31 10.14
N TYR A 51 0.36 20.66 9.16
CA TYR A 51 -0.10 20.68 7.77
C TYR A 51 0.26 19.39 7.03
N TYR A 52 -0.34 19.20 5.85
CA TYR A 52 -0.03 18.12 4.93
C TYR A 52 0.91 18.59 3.82
N GLU A 53 1.88 17.73 3.46
CA GLU A 53 2.82 17.97 2.37
C GLU A 53 2.52 17.07 1.18
N TYR A 54 2.40 17.67 -0.01
CA TYR A 54 2.26 16.96 -1.28
C TYR A 54 3.37 17.39 -2.23
N ALA A 55 4.32 16.49 -2.49
CA ALA A 55 5.41 16.74 -3.41
C ALA A 55 5.08 16.28 -4.83
N ILE A 56 5.41 17.10 -5.81
CA ILE A 56 5.32 16.77 -7.23
C ILE A 56 6.59 17.19 -7.97
N LYS A 57 7.00 16.38 -8.94
CA LYS A 57 8.12 16.71 -9.83
C LYS A 57 7.57 17.36 -11.09
N ILE A 58 7.94 18.62 -11.31
CA ILE A 58 7.53 19.41 -12.48
C ILE A 58 8.78 19.75 -13.30
N ILE A 59 8.61 19.97 -14.60
CA ILE A 59 9.68 20.46 -15.46
C ILE A 59 10.08 21.87 -15.01
N SER A 60 11.39 22.09 -14.83
CA SER A 60 11.91 23.39 -14.43
C SER A 60 11.61 24.44 -15.51
N ARG A 61 11.01 25.56 -15.11
CA ARG A 61 10.71 26.70 -15.97
C ARG A 61 10.92 28.00 -15.21
N ASP A 62 11.28 29.05 -15.92
CA ASP A 62 11.53 30.37 -15.34
C ASP A 62 10.24 31.03 -14.81
N ASP A 63 9.08 30.68 -15.38
CA ASP A 63 7.73 31.17 -15.01
C ASP A 63 6.97 30.21 -14.08
N LEU A 64 7.66 29.22 -13.48
CA LEU A 64 7.01 28.14 -12.72
C LEU A 64 6.22 28.67 -11.52
N GLU A 65 6.73 29.68 -10.82
CA GLU A 65 6.08 30.26 -9.64
C GLU A 65 4.78 30.97 -9.99
N ASP A 66 4.79 31.82 -11.01
CA ASP A 66 3.60 32.53 -11.51
C ASP A 66 2.56 31.54 -12.06
N TYR A 67 3.02 30.54 -12.82
CA TYR A 67 2.15 29.52 -13.40
C TYR A 67 1.47 28.63 -12.34
N ILE A 68 2.17 28.35 -11.24
CA ILE A 68 1.59 27.65 -10.09
C ILE A 68 0.61 28.55 -9.34
N ASN A 69 0.96 29.83 -9.13
CA ASN A 69 0.09 30.79 -8.46
C ASN A 69 -1.23 31.00 -9.21
N ASP A 70 -1.17 31.12 -10.54
CA ASP A 70 -2.35 31.32 -11.39
C ASP A 70 -3.33 30.14 -11.36
N ASN A 71 -2.84 28.92 -11.10
CA ASN A 71 -3.62 27.69 -11.13
C ASN A 71 -3.48 26.86 -9.85
N LEU A 72 -3.32 27.54 -8.72
CA LEU A 72 -2.91 26.94 -7.44
C LEU A 72 -3.81 25.79 -6.97
N ASP A 73 -5.12 25.93 -7.13
CA ASP A 73 -6.08 24.89 -6.73
C ASP A 73 -5.93 23.62 -7.56
N THR A 74 -5.75 23.76 -8.88
CA THR A 74 -5.56 22.61 -9.78
C THR A 74 -4.26 21.88 -9.46
N TRP A 75 -3.18 22.62 -9.14
CA TRP A 75 -1.90 22.04 -8.77
C TRP A 75 -1.97 21.31 -7.44
N LYS A 76 -2.70 21.86 -6.45
CA LYS A 76 -2.96 21.18 -5.18
C LYS A 76 -3.73 19.88 -5.38
N GLU A 77 -4.77 19.88 -6.20
CA GLU A 77 -5.52 18.67 -6.53
C GLU A 77 -4.65 17.62 -7.24
N LEU A 78 -3.85 18.05 -8.21
CA LEU A 78 -2.96 17.17 -8.96
C LEU A 78 -1.88 16.58 -8.04
N ALA A 79 -1.29 17.38 -7.15
CA ALA A 79 -0.33 16.92 -6.15
C ALA A 79 -0.95 15.87 -5.20
N LYS A 80 -2.19 16.09 -4.74
CA LYS A 80 -2.95 15.11 -3.93
C LYS A 80 -3.17 13.81 -4.69
N GLN A 81 -3.62 13.89 -5.94
CA GLN A 81 -3.86 12.72 -6.79
C GLN A 81 -2.57 11.94 -7.04
N ASN A 82 -1.46 12.64 -7.32
CA ASN A 82 -0.15 12.02 -7.52
C ASN A 82 0.30 11.28 -6.26
N PHE A 83 0.15 11.90 -5.09
CA PHE A 83 0.46 11.28 -3.82
C PHE A 83 -0.37 10.02 -3.56
N ILE A 84 -1.69 10.08 -3.78
CA ILE A 84 -2.60 8.93 -3.68
C ILE A 84 -2.15 7.82 -4.64
N ALA A 85 -1.84 8.16 -5.89
CA ALA A 85 -1.41 7.20 -6.90
C ALA A 85 -0.09 6.52 -6.52
N SER A 86 0.89 7.29 -6.02
CA SER A 86 2.18 6.75 -5.54
C SER A 86 1.98 5.78 -4.38
N LYS A 87 1.18 6.17 -3.37
CA LYS A 87 0.88 5.30 -2.23
C LYS A 87 0.13 4.04 -2.63
N ALA A 88 -0.82 4.17 -3.55
CA ALA A 88 -1.53 3.02 -4.10
C ALA A 88 -0.60 2.08 -4.88
N ALA A 89 0.39 2.61 -5.59
CA ALA A 89 1.40 1.81 -6.28
C ALA A 89 2.31 1.06 -5.30
N GLU A 90 2.78 1.72 -4.24
CA GLU A 90 3.56 1.08 -3.16
C GLU A 90 2.80 -0.11 -2.54
N ILE A 91 1.54 0.07 -2.18
CA ILE A 91 0.72 -1.00 -1.59
C ILE A 91 0.47 -2.14 -2.58
N ARG A 92 0.21 -1.82 -3.86
CA ARG A 92 0.05 -2.86 -4.89
C ARG A 92 1.34 -3.68 -5.05
N ALA A 93 2.51 -3.04 -5.00
CA ALA A 93 3.78 -3.75 -5.06
C ALA A 93 3.98 -4.71 -3.86
N ILE A 94 3.62 -4.27 -2.65
CA ILE A 94 3.66 -5.14 -1.45
C ILE A 94 2.70 -6.32 -1.62
N ARG A 95 1.45 -6.06 -2.03
CA ARG A 95 0.45 -7.10 -2.30
C ARG A 95 0.96 -8.11 -3.32
N ASP A 96 1.52 -7.64 -4.44
CA ASP A 96 1.97 -8.51 -5.52
C ASP A 96 3.16 -9.37 -5.07
N LYS A 97 4.04 -8.83 -4.22
CA LYS A 97 5.11 -9.62 -3.56
C LYS A 97 4.53 -10.72 -2.66
N LEU A 98 3.56 -10.40 -1.80
CA LEU A 98 2.93 -11.38 -0.91
C LEU A 98 2.16 -12.46 -1.68
N LEU A 99 1.50 -12.09 -2.78
CA LEU A 99 0.87 -13.06 -3.69
C LEU A 99 1.92 -13.99 -4.30
N SER A 100 3.03 -13.45 -4.81
CA SER A 100 4.12 -14.25 -5.37
C SER A 100 4.76 -15.20 -4.34
N GLU A 101 4.87 -14.80 -3.09
CA GLU A 101 5.35 -15.67 -2.01
C GLU A 101 4.33 -16.77 -1.71
N SER A 102 3.04 -16.42 -1.59
CA SER A 102 1.96 -17.38 -1.36
C SER A 102 1.80 -18.41 -2.48
N ASP A 103 2.10 -18.05 -3.75
CA ASP A 103 1.95 -18.95 -4.89
C ASP A 103 2.76 -20.25 -4.72
N LYS A 104 3.90 -20.19 -4.03
CA LYS A 104 4.73 -21.36 -3.68
C LYS A 104 4.04 -22.36 -2.74
N HIS A 105 3.04 -21.92 -1.98
CA HIS A 105 2.27 -22.75 -1.05
C HIS A 105 1.04 -23.39 -1.71
N VAL A 106 0.68 -22.96 -2.92
CA VAL A 106 -0.51 -23.41 -3.65
C VAL A 106 -0.13 -24.27 -4.88
N LEU A 107 1.16 -24.53 -5.10
CA LEU A 107 1.61 -25.37 -6.21
C LEU A 107 1.11 -26.81 -6.06
N ILE A 108 0.61 -27.37 -7.16
CA ILE A 108 0.11 -28.75 -7.29
C ILE A 108 1.11 -29.78 -6.74
N ASP A 109 2.41 -29.48 -6.82
CA ASP A 109 3.52 -30.32 -6.36
C ASP A 109 3.47 -30.63 -4.85
N ARG A 110 2.83 -29.79 -4.03
CA ARG A 110 2.66 -30.04 -2.58
C ARG A 110 1.38 -30.81 -2.24
N LEU A 111 0.51 -31.12 -3.22
CA LEU A 111 -0.75 -31.85 -2.96
C LEU A 111 -0.53 -33.30 -2.50
N GLY A 112 0.73 -33.80 -2.49
CA GLY A 112 1.07 -35.11 -1.95
C GLY A 112 0.45 -36.28 -2.72
N ILE A 113 0.01 -36.05 -3.95
CA ILE A 113 -0.72 -37.02 -4.76
C ILE A 113 0.27 -38.05 -5.28
N THR A 114 0.18 -39.26 -4.73
CA THR A 114 0.99 -40.39 -5.18
C THR A 114 0.23 -41.13 -6.27
N ILE A 115 0.88 -41.39 -7.40
CA ILE A 115 0.30 -42.18 -8.49
C ILE A 115 0.73 -43.64 -8.26
N PRO A 116 -0.22 -44.57 -7.98
CA PRO A 116 0.11 -45.97 -7.74
C PRO A 116 0.56 -46.67 -9.03
N ASP A 117 1.54 -47.57 -8.91
CA ASP A 117 2.16 -48.29 -10.05
C ASP A 117 1.20 -49.24 -10.79
N ASN A 118 0.15 -49.72 -10.12
CA ASN A 118 -0.84 -50.62 -10.71
C ASN A 118 -2.23 -49.96 -10.69
N ILE A 119 -2.69 -49.53 -11.87
CA ILE A 119 -3.95 -48.81 -12.04
C ILE A 119 -5.10 -49.82 -12.14
N THR A 120 -5.74 -50.07 -11.00
CA THR A 120 -7.05 -50.73 -10.87
C THR A 120 -8.17 -49.69 -10.69
N ALA A 121 -9.42 -50.08 -10.95
CA ALA A 121 -10.58 -49.20 -10.73
C ALA A 121 -10.66 -48.65 -9.29
N THR A 122 -10.29 -49.48 -8.30
CA THR A 122 -10.23 -49.07 -6.89
C THR A 122 -9.12 -48.06 -6.65
N SER A 123 -7.91 -48.28 -7.19
CA SER A 123 -6.80 -47.33 -7.05
C SER A 123 -7.06 -45.99 -7.75
N LEU A 124 -7.75 -46.01 -8.90
CA LEU A 124 -8.14 -44.80 -9.61
C LEU A 124 -9.15 -43.97 -8.80
N LEU A 125 -10.15 -44.62 -8.21
CA LEU A 125 -11.12 -43.96 -7.34
C LEU A 125 -10.46 -43.36 -6.09
N SER A 126 -9.46 -44.03 -5.52
CA SER A 126 -8.69 -43.50 -4.39
C SER A 126 -7.91 -42.24 -4.77
N VAL A 127 -7.17 -42.26 -5.89
CA VAL A 127 -6.41 -41.09 -6.39
C VAL A 127 -7.34 -39.93 -6.71
N ILE A 128 -8.51 -40.19 -7.32
CA ILE A 128 -9.51 -39.16 -7.60
C ILE A 128 -10.07 -38.55 -6.30
N LYS A 129 -10.31 -39.37 -5.28
CA LYS A 129 -10.77 -38.87 -3.97
C LYS A 129 -9.72 -38.00 -3.30
N GLU A 130 -8.45 -38.40 -3.34
CA GLU A 130 -7.31 -37.63 -2.82
C GLU A 130 -7.12 -36.31 -3.59
N LEU A 131 -7.26 -36.34 -4.92
CA LEU A 131 -7.30 -35.15 -5.77
C LEU A 131 -8.40 -34.19 -5.32
N PHE A 132 -9.65 -34.64 -5.15
CA PHE A 132 -10.74 -33.75 -4.76
C PHE A 132 -10.61 -33.20 -3.34
N SER A 133 -10.10 -33.99 -2.40
CA SER A 133 -9.82 -33.51 -1.04
C SER A 133 -8.72 -32.45 -1.03
N SER A 134 -7.60 -32.74 -1.68
CA SER A 134 -6.46 -31.82 -1.74
C SER A 134 -6.78 -30.53 -2.52
N LEU A 135 -7.61 -30.62 -3.58
CA LEU A 135 -8.13 -29.46 -4.29
C LEU A 135 -9.11 -28.65 -3.41
N GLY A 136 -9.93 -29.34 -2.61
CA GLY A 136 -10.81 -28.72 -1.62
C GLY A 136 -10.03 -27.93 -0.57
N ASP A 137 -8.94 -28.49 -0.06
CA ASP A 137 -8.06 -27.82 0.89
C ASP A 137 -7.30 -26.65 0.26
N VAL A 138 -6.91 -26.76 -1.01
CA VAL A 138 -6.26 -25.66 -1.73
C VAL A 138 -7.22 -24.53 -2.08
N LEU A 139 -8.49 -24.82 -2.34
CA LEU A 139 -9.49 -23.80 -2.71
C LEU A 139 -10.21 -23.20 -1.49
N ASN A 140 -10.34 -23.93 -0.40
CA ASN A 140 -11.03 -23.49 0.82
C ASN A 140 -10.10 -23.32 2.03
N GLY A 141 -8.81 -23.63 1.89
CA GLY A 141 -7.84 -23.56 2.98
C GLY A 141 -7.41 -22.14 3.31
N GLN A 142 -6.65 -22.03 4.40
CA GLN A 142 -6.23 -20.75 4.96
C GLN A 142 -5.41 -19.90 3.97
N TRP A 143 -4.60 -20.54 3.11
CA TRP A 143 -3.85 -19.87 2.04
C TRP A 143 -4.75 -19.30 0.93
N ALA A 144 -5.87 -19.95 0.61
CA ALA A 144 -6.83 -19.45 -0.37
C ALA A 144 -7.54 -18.19 0.15
N ALA A 145 -8.00 -18.25 1.40
CA ALA A 145 -8.59 -17.11 2.11
C ALA A 145 -7.60 -15.93 2.20
N TYR A 146 -6.36 -16.20 2.63
CA TYR A 146 -5.28 -15.21 2.69
C TYR A 146 -5.04 -14.51 1.34
N ARG A 147 -4.96 -15.26 0.24
CA ARG A 147 -4.77 -14.69 -1.11
C ARG A 147 -5.97 -13.86 -1.56
N GLN A 148 -7.18 -14.28 -1.20
CA GLN A 148 -8.38 -13.53 -1.52
C GLN A 148 -8.40 -12.20 -0.75
N GLU A 149 -8.07 -12.21 0.53
CA GLU A 149 -7.95 -11.00 1.36
C GLU A 149 -6.87 -10.06 0.83
N LEU A 150 -5.71 -10.58 0.39
CA LEU A 150 -4.68 -9.79 -0.27
C LEU A 150 -5.19 -9.10 -1.56
N ARG A 151 -6.02 -9.79 -2.37
CA ARG A 151 -6.63 -9.19 -3.57
C ARG A 151 -7.62 -8.09 -3.19
N ASP A 152 -8.35 -8.30 -2.11
CA ASP A 152 -9.39 -7.39 -1.63
C ASP A 152 -8.85 -6.19 -0.83
N ILE A 153 -7.53 -6.10 -0.58
CA ILE A 153 -6.85 -4.90 -0.02
C ILE A 153 -7.30 -3.61 -0.74
N THR A 154 -7.43 -3.65 -2.06
CA THR A 154 -7.82 -2.47 -2.85
C THR A 154 -9.27 -2.04 -2.67
N LYS A 155 -10.11 -2.87 -2.05
CA LYS A 155 -11.51 -2.58 -1.71
C LYS A 155 -11.67 -2.05 -0.28
N GLN A 156 -10.60 -2.02 0.52
CA GLN A 156 -10.65 -1.48 1.87
C GLN A 156 -10.98 0.03 1.83
N LYS A 157 -11.86 0.46 2.75
CA LYS A 157 -12.35 1.85 2.82
C LYS A 157 -11.23 2.90 2.97
N ASN A 158 -10.09 2.49 3.54
CA ASN A 158 -8.97 3.37 3.88
C ASN A 158 -7.78 3.26 2.89
N PHE A 159 -7.93 2.50 1.82
CA PHE A 159 -6.92 2.42 0.75
C PHE A 159 -6.75 3.80 0.08
N PRO A 160 -5.50 4.27 -0.18
CA PRO A 160 -4.19 3.63 0.00
C PRO A 160 -3.42 4.11 1.25
N PHE A 161 -4.09 4.59 2.29
CA PHE A 161 -3.40 5.27 3.40
C PHE A 161 -3.24 4.38 4.64
N GLU A 162 -4.29 3.66 5.02
CA GLU A 162 -4.29 2.80 6.20
C GLU A 162 -4.85 1.45 5.76
N VAL A 163 -3.93 0.59 5.30
CA VAL A 163 -4.25 -0.74 4.80
C VAL A 163 -3.84 -1.77 5.83
N GLU A 164 -4.79 -2.61 6.20
CA GLU A 164 -4.53 -3.77 7.06
C GLU A 164 -4.18 -4.96 6.17
N PHE A 165 -2.96 -5.47 6.33
CA PHE A 165 -2.54 -6.69 5.63
C PHE A 165 -3.00 -7.91 6.44
N PRO A 166 -3.55 -8.92 5.77
CA PRO A 166 -3.94 -10.15 6.43
C PRO A 166 -2.71 -10.85 7.03
N THR A 167 -2.92 -11.61 8.10
CA THR A 167 -1.85 -12.39 8.73
C THR A 167 -1.54 -13.61 7.88
N ILE A 168 -0.25 -13.84 7.65
CA ILE A 168 0.21 -15.05 6.97
C ILE A 168 -0.31 -16.26 7.77
N PRO A 169 -1.02 -17.20 7.14
CA PRO A 169 -1.48 -18.39 7.83
C PRO A 169 -0.28 -19.17 8.36
N VAL A 170 -0.36 -19.60 9.61
CA VAL A 170 0.67 -20.44 10.22
C VAL A 170 0.61 -21.77 9.49
N GLU A 171 1.73 -22.21 8.89
CA GLU A 171 1.84 -23.59 8.47
C GLU A 171 1.69 -24.43 9.74
N ASP A 172 0.57 -25.15 9.87
CA ASP A 172 0.55 -26.35 10.70
C ASP A 172 1.54 -27.28 10.00
N ASP A 173 2.81 -27.16 10.39
CA ASP A 173 3.79 -28.14 10.02
C ASP A 173 3.22 -29.44 10.55
N GLY A 174 2.98 -30.40 9.65
CA GLY A 174 2.51 -31.72 10.01
C GLY A 174 3.58 -32.48 10.80
N SER A 175 4.05 -31.92 11.90
CA SER A 175 4.78 -32.56 12.98
C SER A 175 3.79 -33.46 13.74
N LYS A 176 3.38 -34.53 13.07
CA LYS A 176 2.94 -35.79 13.68
C LYS A 176 3.53 -36.97 12.92
#